data_AF-A0A350UTY4-F1
#
_entry.id   AF-A0A350UTY4-F1
#
_cell.length_a   1.000
_cell.length_b   1.000
_cell.length_c   1.000
_cell.angle_alpha   90.00
_cell.angle_beta   90.00
_cell.angle_gamma   90.00
#
_symmetry.space_group_name_H-M   'P 1'
#
loop_
_entity.id
_entity.type
_entity.pdbx_description
1 polymer ?
#
loop_
_entity_poly.entity_id
_entity_poly.type
_entity_poly.pdbx_seq_one_letter_code
_entity_poly.pdbx_strand_id
1 'polypeptide(L)' 'MSNPLTHFNEEGRARMVDVGAKNITERVAVATGKVHLQPETMRLIKEG' A
#
# COMPACT_ATOMS: atom_id res chain seq x y z
N MET A 1 23.06 -7.98 -4.77
CA MET A 1 22.76 -8.42 -3.39
C MET A 1 21.24 -8.52 -3.26
N SER A 2 20.72 -9.64 -2.79
CA SER A 2 19.27 -9.84 -2.57
C SER A 2 18.83 -9.05 -1.33
N ASN A 3 17.75 -8.27 -1.44
CA ASN A 3 17.15 -7.57 -0.31
C ASN A 3 16.03 -8.45 0.27
N PRO A 4 16.21 -9.06 1.44
CA PRO A 4 15.23 -10.03 1.98
C PRO A 4 13.90 -9.36 2.33
N LEU A 5 12.79 -10.05 2.09
CA LEU A 5 11.46 -9.56 2.46
C LEU A 5 11.31 -9.59 3.98
N THR A 6 10.91 -8.45 4.57
CA THR A 6 10.80 -8.34 6.04
C THR A 6 9.53 -8.97 6.60
N HIS A 7 8.44 -9.00 5.82
CA HIS A 7 7.13 -9.49 6.24
C HIS A 7 6.92 -11.00 6.04
N PHE A 8 7.98 -11.73 5.67
CA PHE A 8 7.95 -13.19 5.52
C PHE A 8 9.02 -13.83 6.41
N ASN A 9 8.77 -15.05 6.89
CA ASN A 9 9.76 -15.88 7.57
C ASN A 9 10.56 -16.72 6.57
N GLU A 10 11.51 -17.51 7.06
CA GLU A 10 12.37 -18.38 6.23
C GLU A 10 11.59 -19.49 5.50
N GLU A 11 10.42 -19.86 6.00
CA GLU A 11 9.50 -20.82 5.38
C GLU A 11 8.58 -20.16 4.32
N GLY A 12 8.72 -18.85 4.06
CA GLY A 12 7.87 -18.09 3.15
C GLY A 12 6.47 -17.78 3.68
N ARG A 13 6.22 -17.95 4.98
CA ARG A 13 4.95 -17.60 5.65
C ARG A 13 4.97 -16.14 6.10
N ALA A 14 3.82 -15.48 6.00
CA ALA A 14 3.69 -14.09 6.44
C ALA A 14 3.94 -13.96 7.95
N ARG A 15 4.62 -12.88 8.36
CA ARG A 15 4.86 -12.52 9.76
C ARG A 15 4.77 -11.01 9.95
N MET A 16 4.34 -10.57 11.13
CA MET A 16 4.46 -9.18 11.53
C MET A 16 5.90 -8.88 11.97
N VAL A 17 6.44 -7.75 11.53
CA VAL A 17 7.77 -7.29 11.92
C VAL A 17 7.68 -6.63 13.29
N ASP A 18 8.51 -7.05 14.25
CA ASP A 18 8.65 -6.33 15.51
C ASP A 18 9.31 -4.96 15.26
N VAL A 19 8.65 -3.90 15.73
CA VAL A 19 9.09 -2.52 15.62
C VAL A 19 9.25 -1.84 16.98
N GLY A 20 9.14 -2.58 18.09
CA GLY A 20 9.13 -2.02 19.45
C GLY A 20 10.43 -1.29 19.83
N ALA A 21 11.56 -1.70 19.26
CA ALA A 21 12.85 -1.04 19.48
C ALA A 21 13.10 0.19 18.58
N LYS A 22 12.17 0.55 17.68
CA LYS A 22 12.33 1.69 16.78
C LYS A 22 11.99 2.99 17.50
N ASN A 23 12.82 4.02 17.31
CA ASN A 23 12.54 5.36 17.81
C ASN A 23 11.25 5.90 17.19
N ILE A 24 10.45 6.57 18.03
CA ILE A 24 9.28 7.31 17.60
C ILE A 24 9.73 8.54 16.81
N THR A 25 9.17 8.71 15.62
CA THR A 25 9.40 9.87 14.74
C THR A 25 8.08 10.24 14.09
N GLU A 26 7.87 11.51 13.79
CA GLU A 26 6.72 11.93 12.97
C GLU A 26 6.86 11.38 11.54
N ARG A 27 5.80 10.74 11.04
CA ARG A 27 5.76 10.11 9.72
C ARG A 27 4.42 10.41 9.08
N VAL A 28 4.45 10.84 7.82
CA VAL A 28 3.26 11.08 7.00
C VAL A 28 3.41 10.30 5.69
N ALA A 29 2.33 9.66 5.26
CA ALA A 29 2.25 9.01 3.96
C ALA A 29 0.97 9.47 3.26
N VAL A 30 1.08 9.80 1.97
CA VAL A 30 -0.05 10.16 1.11
C VAL A 30 -0.13 9.13 -0.01
N ALA A 31 -1.31 8.53 -0.19
CA ALA A 31 -1.59 7.61 -1.29
C ALA A 31 -2.67 8.17 -2.21
N THR A 32 -2.60 7.85 -3.50
CA THR A 32 -3.62 8.18 -4.49
C THR A 32 -3.93 6.94 -5.34
N GLY A 33 -5.13 6.90 -5.92
CA GLY A 33 -5.59 5.84 -6.80
C GLY A 33 -6.36 6.42 -7.97
N LYS A 34 -6.47 5.65 -9.05
CA LYS A 34 -7.27 6.00 -10.22
C LYS A 34 -8.11 4.81 -10.61
N VAL A 35 -9.33 5.09 -11.07
CA VAL A 35 -10.22 4.09 -11.69
C VAL A 35 -10.34 4.46 -13.15
N HIS A 36 -9.99 3.53 -14.04
CA HIS A 36 -10.22 3.70 -15.46
C HIS A 36 -11.63 3.26 -15.81
N LEU A 37 -12.38 4.18 -16.43
CA LEU A 37 -13.78 3.99 -16.79
C LEU A 37 -13.94 4.17 -18.30
N GLN A 38 -15.03 3.60 -18.83
CA GLN A 38 -15.48 3.94 -20.16
C GLN A 38 -15.92 5.41 -20.21
N PRO A 39 -15.75 6.12 -21.35
CA PRO A 39 -16.17 7.51 -21.48
C PRO A 39 -17.65 7.73 -21.16
N GLU A 40 -18.51 6.77 -21.53
CA GLU A 40 -19.94 6.82 -21.23
C GLU A 40 -20.24 6.78 -19.73
N THR A 41 -19.53 5.93 -18.98
CA THR A 41 -19.68 5.86 -17.52
C THR A 41 -19.28 7.19 -16.87
N MET A 42 -18.18 7.80 -17.31
CA MET A 42 -17.77 9.12 -16.82
C MET A 42 -18.77 10.21 -17.19
N ARG A 43 -19.38 10.14 -18.38
CA ARG A 43 -20.43 11.08 -18.80
C ARG A 43 -21.64 10.99 -17.89
N LEU A 44 -22.14 9.78 -17.63
CA LEU A 44 -23.28 9.56 -16.72
C LEU A 44 -23.00 10.06 -15.29
N ILE A 45 -21.79 9.85 -14.77
CA ILE A 45 -21.39 10.35 -13.44
C ILE A 45 -21.43 11.89 -13.39
N LYS A 46 -21.05 12.57 -14.49
CA LYS A 46 -21.03 14.05 -14.55
C LYS A 46 -22.39 14.70 -14.76
N GLU A 47 -23.34 13.98 -15.35
CA GLU A 47 -24.69 14.47 -15.68
C GLU A 47 -25.71 14.28 -14.53
N GLY A 48 -25.31 13.58 -13.45
CA GLY A 48 -26.09 13.48 -12.20
C GLY A 48 -25.92 14.69 -11.28
#